data_AF-A0A9E1TM93-F1
#
_entry.id   AF-A0A9E1TM93-F1
#
_cell.length_a   1.000
_cell.length_b   1.000
_cell.length_c   1.000
_cell.angle_alpha   90.00
_cell.angle_beta   90.00
_cell.angle_gamma   90.00
#
_symmetry.space_group_name_H-M   'P 1'
#
loop_
_entity.id
_entity.type
_entity.pdbx_description
1 polymer ?
#
loop_
_entity_poly.entity_id
_entity_poly.type
_entity_poly.pdbx_seq_one_letter_code
_entity_poly.pdbx_strand_id
1 'polypeptide(L)'
;VPNLEIETDDVVCSHASTVSPVDEDQRFFLESRGVPTVTAERLLLEGFFEDVAATAPHPAVAATLREALADRLDRRDANSGEAVVEMGATA
;
A
#
# COMPACT_ATOMS: atom_id res chain seq x y z
N VAL A 1 -3.82 -4.56 17.81
CA VAL A 1 -5.08 -3.88 18.21
C VAL A 1 -4.67 -2.70 19.08
N PRO A 2 -5.14 -1.46 18.80
CA PRO A 2 -4.79 -0.29 19.60
C PRO A 2 -5.37 -0.41 21.02
N ASN A 3 -4.62 0.05 22.02
CA ASN A 3 -5.06 0.13 23.41
C ASN A 3 -4.79 1.55 23.92
N LEU A 4 -5.69 2.09 24.74
CA LEU A 4 -5.57 3.42 25.30
C LEU A 4 -5.82 3.36 26.80
N GLU A 5 -4.87 3.85 27.59
CA GLU A 5 -4.97 4.00 29.04
C GLU A 5 -4.91 5.48 29.36
N ILE A 6 -5.95 6.00 30.03
CA ILE A 6 -6.10 7.42 30.35
C ILE A 6 -6.25 7.57 31.87
N GLU A 7 -5.33 8.30 32.49
CA GLU A 7 -5.28 8.56 33.94
C GLU A 7 -5.68 10.00 34.31
N THR A 8 -6.42 10.72 33.44
CA THR A 8 -6.79 12.13 33.65
C THR A 8 -8.22 12.39 33.16
N ASP A 9 -8.96 13.22 33.89
CA ASP A 9 -10.40 13.44 33.68
C ASP A 9 -10.77 14.36 32.51
N ASP A 10 -9.86 15.22 32.03
CA ASP A 10 -10.19 16.29 31.08
C ASP A 10 -9.49 16.12 29.72
N VAL A 11 -9.77 14.99 29.05
CA VAL A 11 -9.18 14.68 27.74
C VAL A 11 -10.22 14.16 26.74
N VAL A 12 -10.05 14.53 25.47
CA VAL A 12 -10.77 13.93 24.34
C VAL A 12 -9.77 13.08 23.56
N CYS A 13 -9.99 11.77 23.54
CA CYS A 13 -9.16 10.84 22.80
C CYS A 13 -10.00 9.97 21.87
N SER A 14 -9.54 9.81 20.63
CA SER A 14 -10.13 8.89 19.65
C SER A 14 -9.02 8.08 18.99
N HIS A 15 -9.36 6.88 18.54
CA HIS A 15 -8.51 6.06 17.69
C HIS A 15 -9.37 5.52 16.54
N ALA A 16 -8.78 5.46 15.36
CA ALA A 16 -9.40 4.87 14.19
C ALA A 16 -8.37 3.95 13.51
N SER A 17 -8.85 2.82 13.03
CA SER A 17 -8.06 1.87 12.24
C SER A 17 -8.95 1.33 11.14
N THR A 18 -8.46 1.32 9.92
CA THR A 18 -9.15 0.78 8.76
C THR A 18 -8.28 -0.28 8.10
N VAL A 19 -8.93 -1.33 7.61
CA VAL A 19 -8.29 -2.35 6.77
C VAL A 19 -9.17 -2.48 5.54
N SER A 20 -8.58 -2.27 4.37
CA SER A 20 -9.29 -2.38 3.10
C SER A 20 -8.36 -2.96 2.05
N PRO A 21 -8.87 -3.80 1.14
CA PRO A 21 -8.12 -4.22 -0.03
C PRO A 21 -7.89 -3.02 -0.97
N VAL A 22 -7.09 -3.23 -2.03
CA VAL A 22 -6.99 -2.28 -3.13
C VAL A 22 -8.37 -2.09 -3.76
N ASP A 23 -8.73 -0.84 -4.08
CA ASP A 23 -10.01 -0.50 -4.70
C ASP A 23 -10.09 -1.08 -6.12
N GLU A 24 -11.05 -1.98 -6.32
CA GLU A 24 -11.22 -2.70 -7.60
C GLU A 24 -11.67 -1.79 -8.73
N ASP A 25 -12.47 -0.75 -8.45
CA ASP A 25 -12.94 0.20 -9.45
C ASP A 25 -11.78 1.07 -9.94
N GLN A 26 -10.90 1.50 -9.03
CA GLN A 26 -9.68 2.23 -9.38
C GLN A 26 -8.71 1.37 -10.19
N ARG A 27 -8.54 0.10 -9.82
CA ARG A 27 -7.72 -0.85 -10.58
C ARG A 27 -8.29 -1.07 -11.98
N PHE A 28 -9.59 -1.38 -12.08
CA PHE A 28 -10.28 -1.58 -13.35
C PHE A 28 -10.19 -0.35 -14.25
N PHE A 29 -10.29 0.86 -13.68
CA PHE A 29 -10.12 2.09 -14.44
C PHE A 29 -8.74 2.17 -15.10
N LEU A 30 -7.66 1.87 -14.37
CA LEU A 30 -6.29 1.85 -14.93
C LEU A 30 -6.14 0.74 -15.98
N GLU A 31 -6.64 -0.46 -15.71
CA GLU A 31 -6.59 -1.60 -16.62
C GLU A 31 -7.36 -1.32 -17.93
N SER A 32 -8.49 -0.62 -17.86
CA SER A 32 -9.27 -0.20 -19.03
C SER A 32 -8.50 0.73 -19.97
N ARG A 33 -7.43 1.38 -19.47
CA ARG A 33 -6.50 2.20 -20.24
C ARG A 33 -5.26 1.43 -20.72
N GLY A 34 -5.24 0.12 -20.53
CA GLY A 34 -4.15 -0.77 -20.96
C GLY A 34 -3.01 -0.88 -19.96
N VAL A 35 -3.18 -0.43 -18.72
CA VAL A 35 -2.18 -0.63 -17.66
C VAL A 35 -2.26 -2.08 -17.16
N PRO A 36 -1.15 -2.86 -17.15
CA PRO A 36 -1.16 -4.22 -16.61
C PRO A 36 -1.55 -4.24 -15.12
N THR A 37 -2.25 -5.28 -14.66
CA THR A 37 -2.72 -5.42 -13.28
C THR A 37 -1.64 -5.16 -12.23
N VAL A 38 -0.45 -5.76 -12.39
CA VAL A 38 0.68 -5.57 -11.46
C VAL A 38 1.09 -4.10 -11.38
N THR A 39 1.17 -3.43 -12.53
CA THR A 39 1.50 -2.01 -12.61
C THR A 39 0.37 -1.13 -12.04
N ALA A 40 -0.88 -1.46 -12.30
CA ALA A 40 -2.03 -0.72 -11.78
C ALA A 40 -2.06 -0.76 -10.25
N GLU A 41 -1.93 -1.95 -9.66
CA GLU A 41 -1.89 -2.09 -8.20
C GLU A 41 -0.67 -1.41 -7.58
N ARG A 42 0.49 -1.49 -8.24
CA ARG A 42 1.70 -0.79 -7.81
C ARG A 42 1.47 0.73 -7.74
N LEU A 43 0.90 1.33 -8.79
CA LEU A 43 0.59 2.76 -8.83
C LEU A 43 -0.38 3.17 -7.72
N LEU A 44 -1.41 2.36 -7.45
CA LEU A 44 -2.36 2.63 -6.37
C LEU A 44 -1.70 2.59 -4.99
N LEU A 45 -0.82 1.61 -4.76
CA LEU A 45 -0.08 1.50 -3.50
C LEU A 45 0.94 2.63 -3.32
N GLU A 46 1.71 2.96 -4.36
CA GLU A 46 2.65 4.09 -4.33
C GLU A 46 1.91 5.40 -4.05
N GLY A 47 0.79 5.65 -4.72
CA GLY A 47 -0.06 6.83 -4.47
C GLY A 47 -0.61 6.88 -3.06
N PHE A 48 -1.06 5.74 -2.51
CA PHE A 48 -1.57 5.66 -1.14
C PHE A 48 -0.51 6.04 -0.09
N PHE A 49 0.73 5.59 -0.27
CA PHE A 49 1.81 5.86 0.68
C PHE A 49 2.51 7.21 0.44
N GLU A 50 2.31 7.86 -0.70
CA GLU A 50 2.94 9.14 -0.99
C GLU A 50 2.53 10.22 0.01
N ASP A 51 1.28 10.26 0.46
CA ASP A 51 0.83 11.21 1.50
C ASP A 51 1.63 11.06 2.81
N VAL A 52 1.98 9.83 3.17
CA VAL A 52 2.81 9.54 4.35
C VAL A 52 4.26 9.95 4.11
N ALA A 53 4.82 9.67 2.93
CA ALA A 53 6.18 10.06 2.59
C ALA A 53 6.33 11.59 2.50
N ALA A 54 5.33 12.29 1.96
CA ALA A 54 5.32 13.74 1.81
C ALA A 54 5.23 14.49 3.14
N THR A 55 4.63 13.88 4.17
CA THR A 55 4.53 14.45 5.53
C THR A 55 5.74 14.18 6.40
N ALA A 56 6.75 13.47 5.88
CA ALA A 56 7.94 13.12 6.65
C ALA A 56 8.70 14.38 7.12
N PRO A 57 9.15 14.44 8.39
CA PRO A 57 9.77 15.64 8.97
C PRO A 57 11.08 16.08 8.31
N HIS A 58 11.77 15.16 7.62
CA HIS A 58 13.04 15.42 6.97
C HIS A 58 13.10 14.73 5.60
N PRO A 59 13.63 15.38 4.54
CA PRO A 59 13.65 14.83 3.18
C PRO A 59 14.31 13.45 3.08
N ALA A 60 15.37 13.20 3.85
CA ALA A 60 16.04 11.90 3.90
C ALA A 60 15.12 10.76 4.38
N VAL A 61 14.18 11.05 5.30
CA VAL A 61 13.20 10.06 5.76
C VAL A 61 12.21 9.74 4.65
N ALA A 62 11.72 10.76 3.94
CA ALA A 62 10.84 10.56 2.79
C ALA A 62 11.52 9.70 1.70
N ALA A 63 12.79 9.95 1.41
CA ALA A 63 13.57 9.15 0.46
C ALA A 63 13.69 7.69 0.92
N THR A 64 14.04 7.47 2.20
CA THR A 64 14.15 6.13 2.78
C THR A 64 12.82 5.37 2.74
N LEU A 65 11.70 6.05 3.01
CA LEU A 65 10.37 5.46 2.95
C LEU A 65 10.00 5.02 1.53
N ARG A 66 10.28 5.86 0.53
CA ARG A 66 10.01 5.54 -0.88
C ARG A 66 10.87 4.38 -1.38
N GLU A 67 12.15 4.33 -1.01
CA GLU A 67 13.05 3.22 -1.33
C GLU A 67 12.58 1.92 -0.68
N ALA A 68 12.28 1.95 0.63
CA ALA A 68 11.78 0.77 1.33
C ALA A 68 10.43 0.26 0.78
N LEU A 69 9.57 1.18 0.32
CA LEU A 69 8.32 0.82 -0.36
C LEU A 69 8.59 0.16 -1.71
N ALA A 70 9.46 0.74 -2.53
CA ALA A 70 9.85 0.16 -3.82
C ALA A 70 10.40 -1.26 -3.64
N ASP A 71 11.32 -1.48 -2.70
CA ASP A 71 11.88 -2.80 -2.38
C ASP A 71 10.82 -3.81 -1.90
N ARG A 72 9.79 -3.35 -1.18
CA ARG A 72 8.66 -4.20 -0.77
C ARG A 72 7.80 -4.60 -1.96
N LEU A 73 7.52 -3.65 -2.86
CA LEU A 73 6.69 -3.88 -4.04
C LEU A 73 7.42 -4.77 -5.05
N ASP A 74 8.72 -4.57 -5.28
CA ASP A 74 9.51 -5.41 -6.19
C ASP A 74 9.51 -6.89 -5.76
N ARG A 75 9.65 -7.15 -4.45
CA ARG A 75 9.53 -8.52 -3.90
C ARG A 75 8.13 -9.10 -4.04
N ARG A 76 7.09 -8.27 -3.87
CA ARG A 76 5.70 -8.69 -4.06
C ARG A 76 5.45 -9.06 -5.52
N ASP A 77 5.91 -8.22 -6.44
CA ASP A 77 5.70 -8.39 -7.88
C ASP A 77 6.44 -9.63 -8.39
N ALA A 78 7.67 -9.87 -7.92
CA ALA A 78 8.43 -11.09 -8.19
C ALA A 78 7.69 -12.36 -7.72
N ASN A 79 7.18 -12.36 -6.48
CA ASN A 79 6.43 -13.49 -5.93
C ASN A 79 5.06 -13.68 -6.61
N SER A 80 4.46 -12.60 -7.13
CA SER A 80 3.18 -12.67 -7.84
C SER A 80 3.35 -13.24 -9.25
N GLY A 81 4.51 -13.01 -9.88
CA GLY A 81 4.89 -13.64 -11.14
C GLY A 81 5.00 -15.16 -11.06
N GLU A 82 5.49 -15.73 -9.96
CA GLU A 82 5.57 -17.18 -9.76
C GLU A 82 4.18 -17.83 -9.59
N ALA A 83 3.26 -17.16 -8.89
CA ALA A 83 1.91 -17.70 -8.65
C ALA A 83 1.04 -17.78 -9.92
N VAL A 84 1.26 -16.91 -10.92
CA VAL A 84 0.56 -16.99 -12.21
C VAL A 84 1.09 -18.14 -13.06
N VAL A 85 2.37 -18.50 -12.94
CA VAL A 85 2.99 -19.59 -13.73
C VAL A 85 2.49 -20.97 -13.27
N GLU A 86 2.26 -21.18 -11.97
CA GLU A 86 1.68 -22.46 -11.48
C GLU A 86 0.22 -22.67 -11.93
N MET A 87 -0.57 -21.60 -12.07
CA MET A 87 -1.97 -21.69 -12.49
C MET A 87 -2.15 -21.95 -14.00
N GLY A 88 -1.08 -21.78 -14.79
CA GLY A 88 -1.05 -22.04 -16.23
C GLY A 88 -0.59 -23.45 -16.64
N ALA A 89 -0.21 -24.32 -15.69
CA ALA A 89 0.31 -25.66 -15.97
C ALA A 89 -0.73 -26.80 -15.89
N THR A 90 -2.01 -26.47 -15.68
CA THR A 90 -3.12 -27.43 -15.74
C THR A 90 -4.03 -27.11 -16.92
N ALA A 91 -3.62 -27.52 -18.12
CA ALA A 91 -4.47 -27.62 -19.30
C ALA A 91 -4.10 -28.88 -20.08
#